data_AF-A0A259JTB2-F1
#
_entry.id   AF-A0A259JTB2-F1
#
_cell.length_a   1.000
_cell.length_b   1.000
_cell.length_c   1.000
_cell.angle_alpha   90.00
_cell.angle_beta   90.00
_cell.angle_gamma   90.00
#
_symmetry.space_group_name_H-M   'P 1'
#
loop_
_entity.id
_entity.type
_entity.pdbx_description
1 polymer ?
#
loop_
_entity_poly.entity_id
_entity_poly.type
_entity_poly.pdbx_seq_one_letter_code
_entity_poly.pdbx_strand_id
1 'polypeptide(L)'
;MIRKALDGLYLLSGILAGLFLLAIFGLMIALSAGREFGLNVPAGDDFTAWCMAAMAFLGLAHTFKAGDMIRVGLLLERLHGRARQVAELVALTIGIAFLAFFAKNAVQLAYESMLFKDMSQGVIAVPLWIPQSGYAAGLVILLIAMLDEFVHVAQGNRPRYEKEPATSPDELVERIAAGGGV
;
A
#
# COMPACT_ATOMS: atom_id res chain seq x y z
N MET A 1 18.31 3.73 15.05
CA MET A 1 18.00 4.95 14.26
C MET A 1 17.28 4.61 12.95
N ILE A 2 17.79 3.67 12.13
CA ILE A 2 17.12 3.20 10.90
C ILE A 2 15.66 2.77 11.10
N ARG A 3 15.34 2.00 12.16
CA ARG A 3 13.97 1.55 12.42
C ARG A 3 12.96 2.70 12.64
N LYS A 4 13.33 3.69 13.46
CA LYS A 4 12.47 4.88 13.68
C LYS A 4 12.23 5.66 12.39
N ALA A 5 13.21 5.69 11.48
CA ALA A 5 13.06 6.33 10.18
C ALA A 5 12.09 5.56 9.26
N LEU A 6 12.18 4.23 9.23
CA LEU A 6 11.26 3.37 8.47
C LEU A 6 9.84 3.42 9.03
N ASP A 7 9.70 3.36 10.36
CA ASP A 7 8.41 3.48 11.04
C ASP A 7 7.76 4.84 10.72
N GLY A 8 8.55 5.91 10.74
CA GLY A 8 8.11 7.24 10.33
C GLY A 8 7.72 7.30 8.85
N LEU A 9 8.47 6.64 7.96
CA LEU A 9 8.17 6.58 6.52
C LEU A 9 6.83 5.87 6.27
N TYR A 10 6.56 4.75 6.94
CA TYR A 10 5.31 4.02 6.78
C TYR A 10 4.12 4.77 7.35
N LEU A 11 4.30 5.45 8.50
CA LEU A 11 3.27 6.31 9.07
C LEU A 11 2.97 7.49 8.15
N LEU A 12 4.01 8.14 7.62
CA LEU A 12 3.87 9.24 6.67
C LEU A 12 3.13 8.79 5.42
N SER A 13 3.47 7.62 4.87
CA SER A 13 2.79 7.01 3.73
C SER A 13 1.30 6.78 4.01
N GLY A 14 0.96 6.28 5.21
CA GLY A 14 -0.42 6.12 5.66
C GLY A 14 -1.17 7.45 5.80
N ILE A 15 -0.53 8.48 6.37
CA ILE A 15 -1.11 9.83 6.48
C ILE A 15 -1.36 10.44 5.10
N LEU A 16 -0.40 10.31 4.18
CA LEU A 16 -0.55 10.76 2.79
C LEU A 16 -1.71 10.04 2.10
N ALA A 17 -1.84 8.72 2.29
CA ALA A 17 -2.98 7.96 1.76
C ALA A 17 -4.32 8.48 2.31
N GLY A 18 -4.39 8.77 3.61
CA GLY A 18 -5.57 9.39 4.23
C GLY A 18 -5.88 10.79 3.69
N LEU A 19 -4.85 11.59 3.40
CA LEU A 19 -5.02 12.90 2.77
C LEU A 19 -5.60 12.79 1.36
N PHE A 20 -5.10 11.85 0.55
CA PHE A 20 -5.67 11.58 -0.77
C PHE A 20 -7.11 11.05 -0.70
N LEU A 21 -7.45 10.26 0.32
CA LEU A 21 -8.84 9.85 0.57
C LEU A 21 -9.76 11.04 0.85
N LEU A 22 -9.31 11.99 1.68
CA LEU A 22 -10.06 13.24 1.91
C LEU A 22 -10.17 14.10 0.64
N ALA A 23 -9.12 14.14 -0.18
CA ALA A 23 -9.15 14.83 -1.47
C ALA A 23 -10.18 14.21 -2.43
N ILE A 24 -10.22 12.86 -2.53
CA ILE A 24 -11.24 12.14 -3.31
C ILE A 24 -12.64 12.47 -2.80
N PHE A 25 -12.85 12.43 -1.47
CA PHE A 25 -14.12 12.77 -0.88
C PHE A 25 -14.57 14.20 -1.24
N GLY A 26 -13.67 15.18 -1.14
CA GLY A 26 -13.95 16.56 -1.54
C GLY A 26 -14.24 16.71 -3.03
N LEU A 27 -13.49 16.04 -3.89
CA LEU A 27 -13.73 16.02 -5.34
C LEU A 27 -15.08 15.41 -5.68
N MET A 28 -15.44 14.29 -5.05
CA MET A 28 -16.73 13.62 -5.25
C MET A 28 -17.90 14.51 -4.84
N ILE A 29 -17.80 15.24 -3.72
CA ILE A 29 -18.81 16.24 -3.33
C ILE A 29 -18.90 17.34 -4.39
N ALA A 30 -17.77 17.89 -4.83
CA ALA A 30 -17.73 18.95 -5.83
C ALA A 30 -18.33 18.51 -7.18
N LEU A 31 -18.03 17.29 -7.62
CA LEU A 31 -18.59 16.68 -8.84
C LEU A 31 -20.09 16.41 -8.72
N SER A 32 -20.53 15.92 -7.56
CA SER A 32 -21.94 15.57 -7.32
C SER A 32 -22.81 16.82 -7.13
N ALA A 33 -22.42 17.74 -6.26
CA ALA A 33 -23.12 19.01 -6.04
C ALA A 33 -23.00 19.94 -7.27
N GLY A 34 -21.84 19.98 -7.93
CA GLY A 34 -21.62 20.81 -9.11
C GLY A 34 -22.61 20.52 -10.24
N ARG A 35 -23.01 19.25 -10.42
CA ARG A 35 -24.07 18.87 -11.38
C ARG A 35 -25.42 19.51 -11.05
N GLU A 36 -25.80 19.59 -9.78
CA GLU A 36 -27.08 20.17 -9.35
C GLU A 36 -27.09 21.70 -9.48
N PHE A 37 -25.95 22.35 -9.27
CA PHE A 37 -25.80 23.82 -9.36
C PHE A 37 -25.34 24.32 -10.75
N GLY A 38 -25.20 23.43 -11.73
CA GLY A 38 -24.72 23.79 -13.08
C GLY A 38 -23.24 24.18 -13.15
N LEU A 39 -22.46 23.90 -12.10
CA LEU A 39 -21.02 24.09 -12.05
C LEU A 39 -20.31 22.84 -12.56
N ASN A 40 -19.80 22.90 -13.78
CA ASN A 40 -18.98 21.83 -14.33
C ASN A 40 -17.56 21.89 -13.77
N VAL A 41 -17.17 20.89 -12.97
CA VAL A 41 -15.78 20.69 -12.53
C VAL A 41 -15.01 20.00 -13.66
N PRO A 42 -14.13 20.70 -14.41
CA PRO A 42 -13.42 20.10 -15.53
C PRO A 42 -12.40 19.09 -15.02
N ALA A 43 -12.27 17.93 -15.70
CA ALA A 43 -11.32 16.86 -15.38
C ALA A 43 -11.43 16.28 -13.94
N GLY A 44 -12.53 16.50 -13.21
CA GLY A 44 -12.64 16.02 -11.83
C GLY A 44 -12.55 14.50 -11.70
N ASP A 45 -13.01 13.75 -12.71
CA ASP A 45 -12.87 12.29 -12.75
C ASP A 45 -11.40 11.85 -12.90
N ASP A 46 -10.61 12.57 -13.72
CA ASP A 46 -9.18 12.29 -13.92
C ASP A 46 -8.39 12.53 -12.61
N PHE A 47 -8.63 13.67 -11.97
CA PHE A 47 -8.02 13.97 -10.66
C PHE A 47 -8.41 12.95 -9.60
N THR A 48 -9.67 12.54 -9.58
CA THR A 48 -10.16 11.51 -8.65
C THR A 48 -9.44 10.18 -8.89
N ALA A 49 -9.31 9.75 -10.14
CA ALA A 49 -8.61 8.51 -10.50
C ALA A 49 -7.13 8.56 -10.10
N TRP A 50 -6.45 9.69 -10.32
CA TRP A 50 -5.05 9.87 -9.92
C TRP A 50 -4.86 9.88 -8.41
N CYS A 51 -5.74 10.57 -7.68
CA CYS A 51 -5.73 10.57 -6.21
C CYS A 51 -6.03 9.17 -5.66
N MET A 52 -6.95 8.43 -6.28
CA MET A 52 -7.28 7.05 -5.91
C MET A 52 -6.08 6.11 -6.08
N ALA A 53 -5.38 6.22 -7.21
CA ALA A 53 -4.16 5.44 -7.44
C ALA A 53 -3.11 5.76 -6.37
N ALA A 54 -2.80 7.05 -6.15
CA ALA A 54 -1.83 7.46 -5.13
C ALA A 54 -2.23 6.95 -3.72
N MET A 55 -3.49 7.13 -3.33
CA MET A 55 -4.02 6.66 -2.05
C MET A 55 -3.84 5.15 -1.86
N ALA A 56 -4.22 4.36 -2.86
CA ALA A 56 -4.14 2.91 -2.81
C ALA A 56 -2.69 2.45 -2.60
N PHE A 57 -1.76 2.92 -3.44
CA PHE A 57 -0.37 2.46 -3.39
C PHE A 57 0.40 2.99 -2.18
N LEU A 58 0.14 4.22 -1.72
CA LEU A 58 0.75 4.77 -0.51
C LEU A 58 0.22 4.08 0.76
N GLY A 59 -1.04 3.64 0.75
CA GLY A 59 -1.64 2.90 1.87
C GLY A 59 -1.08 1.48 2.04
N LEU A 60 -0.64 0.83 0.95
CA LEU A 60 -0.21 -0.57 0.96
C LEU A 60 0.92 -0.86 1.94
N ALA A 61 1.91 0.02 2.07
CA ALA A 61 3.05 -0.23 2.97
C ALA A 61 2.62 -0.24 4.45
N HIS A 62 1.71 0.67 4.82
CA HIS A 62 1.18 0.75 6.17
C HIS A 62 0.31 -0.49 6.49
N THR A 63 -0.57 -0.89 5.56
CA THR A 63 -1.44 -2.07 5.75
C THR A 63 -0.67 -3.38 5.74
N PHE A 64 0.37 -3.51 4.90
CA PHE A 64 1.28 -4.65 4.89
C PHE A 64 1.93 -4.85 6.26
N LYS A 65 2.42 -3.77 6.87
CA LYS A 65 3.05 -3.83 8.20
C LYS A 65 2.04 -4.10 9.32
N ALA A 66 0.81 -3.61 9.20
CA ALA A 66 -0.28 -3.90 10.14
C ALA A 66 -0.72 -5.38 10.10
N GLY A 67 -0.26 -6.15 9.11
CA GLY A 67 -0.62 -7.56 8.96
C GLY A 67 -2.05 -7.79 8.46
N ASP A 68 -2.67 -6.76 7.88
CA ASP A 68 -4.05 -6.83 7.37
C ASP A 68 -4.13 -7.41 5.94
N MET A 69 -2.99 -7.70 5.30
CA MET A 69 -2.98 -8.39 4.00
C MET A 69 -3.25 -9.89 4.18
N ILE A 70 -4.20 -10.42 3.40
CA ILE A 70 -4.60 -11.83 3.42
C ILE A 70 -3.36 -12.72 3.23
N ARG A 71 -2.93 -13.38 4.30
CA ARG A 71 -1.90 -14.41 4.28
C ARG A 71 -2.56 -15.76 3.98
N VAL A 72 -1.87 -16.60 3.22
CA VAL A 72 -2.14 -18.05 3.19
C VAL A 72 -1.58 -18.67 4.49
N GLY A 73 -2.07 -18.17 5.65
CA GLY A 73 -1.65 -18.62 6.99
C GLY A 73 -1.94 -20.10 7.21
N LEU A 74 -3.05 -20.59 6.64
CA LEU A 74 -3.46 -22.00 6.67
C LEU A 74 -2.39 -23.00 6.21
N LEU A 75 -1.50 -22.61 5.29
CA LEU A 75 -0.41 -23.49 4.83
C LEU A 75 0.82 -23.41 5.75
N LEU A 76 1.03 -22.25 6.40
CA LEU A 76 2.13 -22.01 7.33
C LEU A 76 1.84 -22.55 8.74
N GLU A 77 0.58 -22.58 9.15
CA GLU A 77 0.13 -23.17 10.43
C GLU A 77 0.42 -24.67 10.54
N ARG A 78 0.51 -25.37 9.40
CA ARG A 78 0.88 -26.80 9.37
C ARG A 78 2.38 -27.05 9.46
N LEU A 79 3.22 -26.02 9.35
CA LEU A 79 4.67 -26.13 9.33
C LEU A 79 5.27 -25.59 10.64
N HIS A 80 6.16 -26.36 11.27
CA HIS A 80 6.81 -25.97 12.51
C HIS A 80 8.31 -25.70 12.32
N GLY A 81 8.84 -24.70 13.04
CA GLY A 81 10.26 -24.40 13.11
C GLY A 81 10.87 -23.90 11.79
N ARG A 82 12.01 -24.47 11.39
CA ARG A 82 12.80 -24.00 10.24
C ARG A 82 12.09 -24.12 8.90
N ALA A 83 11.23 -25.12 8.72
CA ALA A 83 10.49 -25.30 7.47
C ALA A 83 9.51 -24.15 7.21
N ARG A 84 8.87 -23.63 8.28
CA ARG A 84 8.00 -22.47 8.22
C ARG A 84 8.77 -21.21 7.83
N GLN A 85 9.92 -20.98 8.46
CA GLN A 85 10.78 -19.84 8.16
C GLN A 85 11.27 -19.85 6.70
N VAL A 86 11.65 -21.02 6.16
CA VAL A 86 12.05 -21.16 4.76
C VAL A 86 10.88 -20.88 3.81
N ALA A 87 9.69 -21.42 4.10
CA ALA A 87 8.50 -21.16 3.29
C ALA A 87 8.12 -19.66 3.27
N GLU A 88 8.19 -18.99 4.42
CA GLU A 88 7.98 -17.54 4.50
C GLU A 88 9.05 -16.75 3.73
N LEU A 89 10.33 -17.12 3.84
CA LEU A 89 11.41 -16.48 3.08
C LEU A 89 11.24 -16.65 1.58
N VAL A 90 10.82 -17.83 1.11
CA VAL A 90 10.55 -18.07 -0.32
C VAL A 90 9.39 -17.20 -0.79
N ALA A 91 8.28 -17.16 -0.04
CA ALA A 91 7.14 -16.32 -0.36
C ALA A 91 7.52 -14.83 -0.42
N LEU A 92 8.28 -14.36 0.57
CA LEU A 92 8.78 -12.98 0.59
C LEU A 92 9.73 -12.69 -0.56
N THR A 93 10.61 -13.62 -0.91
CA THR A 93 11.53 -13.47 -2.05
C THR A 93 10.77 -13.30 -3.36
N ILE A 94 9.74 -14.13 -3.60
CA ILE A 94 8.90 -14.02 -4.79
C ILE A 94 8.15 -12.67 -4.81
N GLY A 95 7.57 -12.26 -3.68
CA GLY A 95 6.89 -10.98 -3.56
C GLY A 95 7.82 -9.78 -3.79
N ILE A 96 9.04 -9.82 -3.23
CA ILE A 96 10.08 -8.80 -3.43
C ILE A 96 10.49 -8.74 -4.90
N ALA A 97 10.74 -9.88 -5.55
CA ALA A 97 11.13 -9.91 -6.95
C ALA A 97 10.05 -9.29 -7.85
N PHE A 98 8.78 -9.62 -7.58
CA PHE A 98 7.64 -9.07 -8.30
C PHE A 98 7.49 -7.56 -8.06
N LEU A 99 7.53 -7.11 -6.80
CA LEU A 99 7.45 -5.69 -6.47
C LEU A 99 8.63 -4.89 -6.99
N ALA A 100 9.85 -5.43 -6.96
CA ALA A 100 11.03 -4.78 -7.49
C ALA A 100 10.90 -4.55 -9.01
N PHE A 101 10.39 -5.55 -9.74
CA PHE A 101 10.09 -5.41 -11.15
C PHE A 101 9.03 -4.31 -11.39
N PHE A 102 7.93 -4.32 -10.64
CA PHE A 102 6.88 -3.31 -10.75
C PHE A 102 7.36 -1.90 -10.40
N ALA A 103 8.06 -1.73 -9.28
CA ALA A 103 8.59 -0.46 -8.83
C ALA A 103 9.58 0.12 -9.84
N LYS A 104 10.47 -0.72 -10.41
CA LYS A 104 11.39 -0.29 -11.46
C LYS A 104 10.65 0.26 -12.68
N ASN A 105 9.68 -0.48 -13.20
CA ASN A 105 8.92 -0.07 -14.38
C ASN A 105 8.06 1.18 -14.09
N ALA A 106 7.46 1.27 -12.90
CA ALA A 106 6.69 2.44 -12.46
C ALA A 106 7.55 3.71 -12.40
N VAL A 107 8.74 3.63 -11.80
CA VAL A 107 9.68 4.76 -11.71
C VAL A 107 10.21 5.12 -13.10
N GLN A 108 10.52 4.13 -13.92
CA GLN A 108 10.97 4.36 -15.29
C GLN A 108 9.89 5.07 -16.12
N LEU A 109 8.64 4.63 -16.03
CA LEU A 109 7.51 5.27 -16.70
C LEU A 109 7.35 6.73 -16.26
N ALA A 110 7.39 7.01 -14.95
CA ALA A 110 7.32 8.37 -14.42
C ALA A 110 8.48 9.25 -14.91
N TYR A 111 9.68 8.69 -14.97
CA TYR A 111 10.87 9.39 -15.45
C TYR A 111 10.81 9.68 -16.95
N GLU A 112 10.39 8.71 -17.76
CA GLU A 112 10.20 8.87 -19.20
C GLU A 112 9.13 9.92 -19.49
N SER A 113 7.97 9.86 -18.82
CA SER A 113 6.92 10.87 -18.96
C SER A 113 7.39 12.28 -18.55
N MET A 114 8.31 12.39 -17.59
CA MET A 114 8.94 13.67 -17.26
C MET A 114 9.88 14.16 -18.36
N LEU A 115 10.68 13.26 -18.94
CA LEU A 115 11.65 13.58 -20.00
C LEU A 115 10.97 13.98 -21.32
N PHE A 116 9.95 13.22 -21.72
CA PHE A 116 9.17 13.47 -22.94
C PHE A 116 8.10 14.54 -22.76
N LYS A 117 7.93 15.06 -21.52
CA LYS A 117 6.89 16.04 -21.13
C LYS A 117 5.49 15.55 -21.52
N ASP A 118 5.23 14.27 -21.28
CA ASP A 118 3.94 13.66 -21.59
C ASP A 118 2.83 14.32 -20.77
N MET A 119 1.75 14.68 -21.46
CA MET A 119 0.58 15.33 -20.89
C MET A 119 -0.61 14.37 -20.88
N SER A 120 -1.48 14.49 -19.89
CA SER A 120 -2.75 13.77 -19.86
C SER A 120 -3.61 14.13 -21.07
N GLN A 121 -4.31 13.13 -21.60
CA GLN A 121 -5.28 13.28 -22.69
C GLN A 121 -6.67 13.74 -22.18
N GLY A 122 -6.76 14.06 -20.89
CA GLY A 122 -7.98 14.49 -20.23
C GLY A 122 -8.38 15.91 -20.59
N VAL A 123 -9.49 16.37 -20.01
CA VAL A 123 -10.03 17.73 -20.24
C VAL A 123 -9.03 18.82 -19.83
N ILE A 124 -8.21 18.53 -18.82
CA ILE A 124 -7.09 19.36 -18.40
C ILE A 124 -5.80 18.60 -18.70
N ALA A 125 -4.91 19.24 -19.45
CA ALA A 125 -3.57 18.74 -19.70
C ALA A 125 -2.71 18.92 -18.44
N VAL A 126 -2.35 17.80 -17.82
CA VAL A 126 -1.50 17.72 -16.64
C VAL A 126 -0.29 16.87 -16.98
N PRO A 127 0.94 17.28 -16.59
CA PRO A 127 2.12 16.45 -16.76
C PRO A 127 1.96 15.10 -16.07
N LEU A 128 2.04 14.00 -16.82
CA LEU A 128 1.74 12.66 -16.31
C LEU A 128 2.71 12.17 -15.23
N TRP A 129 3.93 12.70 -15.18
CA TRP A 129 4.90 12.34 -14.16
C TRP A 129 4.41 12.65 -12.73
N ILE A 130 3.54 13.66 -12.55
CA ILE A 130 2.98 14.05 -11.25
C ILE A 130 2.07 12.94 -10.69
N PRO A 131 0.95 12.57 -11.35
CA PRO A 131 0.12 11.47 -10.86
C PRO A 131 0.89 10.15 -10.84
N GLN A 132 1.83 9.95 -11.77
CA GLN A 132 2.62 8.72 -11.80
C GLN A 132 3.59 8.58 -10.63
N SER A 133 4.15 9.69 -10.14
CA SER A 133 5.04 9.67 -8.97
C SER A 133 4.34 9.17 -7.70
N GLY A 134 3.02 9.39 -7.56
CA GLY A 134 2.26 8.99 -6.38
C GLY A 134 2.24 7.47 -6.20
N TYR A 135 1.87 6.73 -7.25
CA TYR A 135 1.89 5.27 -7.20
C TYR A 135 3.30 4.70 -7.23
N ALA A 136 4.23 5.33 -7.96
CA ALA A 136 5.62 4.88 -8.01
C ALA A 136 6.28 4.97 -6.62
N ALA A 137 6.05 6.08 -5.90
CA ALA A 137 6.51 6.23 -4.52
C ALA A 137 5.90 5.18 -3.59
N GLY A 138 4.59 4.94 -3.68
CA GLY A 138 3.91 3.90 -2.88
C GLY A 138 4.50 2.50 -3.10
N LEU A 139 4.76 2.11 -4.35
CA LEU A 139 5.41 0.84 -4.69
C LEU A 139 6.83 0.73 -4.12
N VAL A 140 7.62 1.81 -4.18
CA VAL A 140 8.96 1.84 -3.61
C VAL A 140 8.92 1.70 -2.08
N ILE A 141 8.01 2.38 -1.41
CA ILE A 141 7.85 2.27 0.05
C ILE A 141 7.43 0.86 0.44
N LEU A 142 6.50 0.25 -0.31
CA LEU A 142 6.09 -1.14 -0.08
C LEU A 142 7.24 -2.13 -0.30
N LEU A 143 8.06 -1.93 -1.34
CA LEU A 143 9.25 -2.75 -1.57
C LEU A 143 10.24 -2.66 -0.40
N ILE A 144 10.45 -1.45 0.15
CA ILE A 144 11.28 -1.25 1.34
C ILE A 144 10.68 -1.99 2.55
N ALA A 145 9.35 -1.94 2.72
CA ALA A 145 8.66 -2.68 3.80
C ALA A 145 8.83 -4.21 3.67
N MET A 146 8.72 -4.76 2.46
CA MET A 146 8.95 -6.19 2.23
C MET A 146 10.41 -6.58 2.46
N LEU A 147 11.37 -5.73 2.06
CA LEU A 147 12.80 -5.98 2.30
C LEU A 147 13.16 -5.93 3.79
N ASP A 148 12.65 -4.94 4.54
CA ASP A 148 12.86 -4.85 5.99
C ASP A 148 12.39 -6.12 6.68
N GLU A 149 11.24 -6.65 6.25
CA GLU A 149 10.71 -7.85 6.86
C GLU A 149 11.36 -9.14 6.39
N PHE A 150 11.82 -9.22 5.14
CA PHE A 150 12.68 -10.30 4.70
C PHE A 150 13.96 -10.39 5.56
N VAL A 151 14.60 -9.25 5.85
CA VAL A 151 15.78 -9.22 6.74
C VAL A 151 15.40 -9.65 8.15
N HIS A 152 14.22 -9.26 8.65
CA HIS A 152 13.76 -9.66 9.98
C HIS A 152 13.51 -11.16 10.12
N VAL A 153 12.80 -11.75 9.16
CA VAL A 153 12.53 -13.20 9.11
C VAL A 153 13.83 -13.97 8.87
N ALA A 154 14.74 -13.46 8.05
CA ALA A 154 16.06 -14.07 7.83
C ALA A 154 16.91 -14.13 9.11
N GLN A 155 16.74 -13.17 10.02
CA GLN A 155 17.40 -13.15 11.33
C GLN A 155 16.86 -14.19 12.33
N GLY A 156 15.85 -14.99 11.96
CA GLY A 156 15.26 -16.00 12.85
C GLY A 156 14.14 -15.49 13.74
N ASN A 157 13.72 -14.23 13.56
CA ASN A 157 12.58 -13.70 14.28
C ASN A 157 11.28 -14.13 13.61
N ARG A 158 10.20 -14.21 14.41
CA ARG A 158 8.87 -14.39 13.86
C ARG A 158 8.47 -13.14 13.05
N PRO A 159 7.71 -13.29 11.96
CA PRO A 159 7.29 -12.14 11.17
C PRO A 159 6.49 -11.14 12.01
N ARG A 160 6.84 -9.85 11.94
CA ARG A 160 6.24 -8.78 12.75
C ARG A 160 4.79 -8.45 12.40
N TYR A 161 4.35 -8.82 11.20
CA TYR A 161 2.94 -8.73 10.79
C TYR A 161 2.10 -9.93 11.23
N GLU A 162 2.66 -10.88 11.96
CA GLU A 162 1.87 -11.91 12.64
C GLU A 162 1.25 -11.29 13.89
N LYS A 163 -0.07 -11.03 13.86
CA LYS A 163 -0.82 -10.63 15.05
C LYS A 163 -0.71 -11.76 16.08
N GLU A 164 -0.44 -11.40 17.34
CA GLU A 164 -0.33 -12.39 18.41
C GLU A 164 -1.61 -13.25 18.46
N PRO A 165 -1.46 -14.60 18.47
CA PRO A 165 -2.60 -15.48 18.63
C PRO A 165 -3.27 -15.19 19.97
N ALA A 166 -4.60 -15.15 19.96
CA ALA A 166 -5.41 -14.86 21.14
C ALA A 166 -4.94 -15.71 22.32
N THR A 167 -4.50 -15.05 23.39
CA THR A 167 -3.80 -15.73 24.49
C THR A 167 -4.78 -16.24 25.55
N SER A 168 -6.06 -15.85 25.46
CA SER A 168 -7.15 -16.29 26.33
C SER A 168 -8.43 -16.68 25.56
N PRO A 169 -9.25 -17.61 26.09
CA PRO A 169 -10.56 -17.95 25.52
C PRO A 169 -11.50 -16.75 25.38
N ASP A 170 -11.40 -15.79 26.31
CA ASP A 170 -12.24 -14.59 26.33
C ASP A 170 -11.91 -13.65 25.16
N GLU A 171 -10.62 -13.51 24.82
CA GLU A 171 -10.17 -12.71 23.67
C GLU A 171 -10.57 -13.36 22.33
N LEU A 172 -10.66 -14.69 22.28
CA LEU A 172 -11.16 -15.42 21.12
C LEU A 172 -12.66 -15.16 20.90
N VAL A 173 -13.45 -15.15 21.97
CA VAL A 173 -14.89 -14.83 21.93
C VAL A 173 -15.10 -13.37 21.50
N GLU A 174 -14.26 -12.45 21.97
CA GLU A 174 -14.33 -11.03 21.60
C GLU A 174 -13.95 -10.79 20.13
N ARG A 175 -12.91 -11.46 19.60
CA ARG A 175 -12.52 -11.38 18.18
C ARG A 175 -13.59 -11.97 17.25
N ILE A 176 -14.21 -13.09 17.64
CA ILE A 176 -15.33 -13.70 16.90
C ILE A 176 -16.57 -12.79 16.95
N ALA A 177 -16.87 -12.18 18.10
CA ALA A 177 -17.97 -11.23 18.25
C ALA A 177 -17.76 -9.94 17.44
N ALA A 178 -16.50 -9.52 17.24
CA ALA A 178 -16.12 -8.37 16.42
C ALA A 178 -16.02 -8.66 14.91
N GLY A 179 -16.29 -9.90 14.47
CA GLY A 179 -16.22 -10.30 13.05
C GLY A 179 -14.80 -10.50 12.50
N GLY A 180 -13.78 -10.53 13.37
CA GLY A 180 -12.41 -10.88 13.03
C GLY A 180 -12.25 -12.40 13.01
N GLY A 181 -12.19 -12.98 11.81
CA GLY A 181 -11.90 -14.40 11.63
C GLY A 181 -10.53 -14.80 12.21
N VAL A 182 -10.48 -16.07 12.64
CA VAL A 182 -9.37 -16.80 13.27
C VAL A 182 -7.99 -16.45 12.71
#